data_AF-A0A0F9CLW8-F1
#
_entry.id   AF-A0A0F9CLW8-F1
#
_cell.length_a   1.000
_cell.length_b   1.000
_cell.length_c   1.000
_cell.angle_alpha   90.00
_cell.angle_beta   90.00
_cell.angle_gamma   90.00
#
_symmetry.space_group_name_H-M   'P 1'
#
loop_
_entity.id
_entity.type
_entity.pdbx_description
1 polymer ?
#
loop_
_entity_poly.entity_id
_entity_poly.type
_entity_poly.pdbx_seq_one_letter_code
_entity_poly.pdbx_strand_id
1 'polypeptide(L)'
;MQFDYSFGGELASVAETVKSVQGGDDGATGAEGDDGRPGLPGASTLALYDDADTDGSSSTQGKYHFLTSIVNTSGTFLWATITTPSGVDFISVHKDSTGGTTDYSSFYNQTEVGDILTWYSSDGRWVAFEVTSIETAPTDMYKWGVSYLIHDETDGSGDIPSAAGNDVIFRWSRAQAVGPLVTLSGETITDGGGTPSTATVMFWNDGTVRKSTTTGGSSQIDIAFDWVRPREFAPGTYEWKATATGDALNGSSDATGSWIAFTTTANPQFGVTSSGGQGTKQAIVTFEVRFQDEAALDSGVYTLNSDDLA
;
A
#
# COMPACT_ATOMS: atom_id res chain seq x y z
N MET A 1 -37.44 -14.66 55.03
CA MET A 1 -37.68 -15.41 53.78
C MET A 1 -36.46 -15.19 52.92
N GLN A 2 -35.66 -16.23 52.77
CA GLN A 2 -34.44 -16.27 51.97
C GLN A 2 -34.82 -16.91 50.65
N PHE A 3 -34.53 -16.23 49.53
CA PHE A 3 -34.74 -16.79 48.20
C PHE A 3 -33.38 -17.28 47.71
N ASP A 4 -33.19 -18.60 47.74
CA ASP A 4 -32.09 -19.26 47.05
C ASP A 4 -32.43 -19.29 45.56
N TYR A 5 -31.60 -18.67 44.72
CA TYR A 5 -31.66 -18.83 43.28
C TYR A 5 -30.54 -19.77 42.84
N SER A 6 -30.94 -20.95 42.37
CA SER A 6 -30.10 -21.96 41.73
C SER A 6 -30.13 -21.75 40.21
N PHE A 7 -28.96 -21.60 39.59
CA PHE A 7 -28.80 -21.75 38.14
C PHE A 7 -27.96 -23.01 37.88
N GLY A 8 -28.65 -24.13 37.72
CA GLY A 8 -28.12 -25.30 37.01
C GLY A 8 -28.59 -25.23 35.56
N GLY A 9 -27.66 -25.26 34.60
CA GLY A 9 -28.00 -25.31 33.18
C GLY A 9 -26.79 -25.08 32.29
N GLU A 10 -26.20 -26.19 31.84
CA GLU A 10 -25.46 -26.44 30.60
C GLU A 10 -24.54 -25.36 30.00
N LEU A 11 -23.28 -25.75 29.82
CA LEU A 11 -22.27 -25.10 28.99
C LEU A 11 -22.76 -25.01 27.54
N ALA A 12 -23.37 -23.89 27.17
CA ALA A 12 -23.55 -23.51 25.77
C ALA A 12 -22.24 -22.92 25.25
N SER A 13 -21.34 -23.79 24.76
CA SER A 13 -20.28 -23.37 23.85
C SER A 13 -20.93 -22.97 22.52
N VAL A 14 -20.94 -21.68 22.21
CA VAL A 14 -21.33 -21.21 20.88
C VAL A 14 -20.21 -21.58 19.92
N ALA A 15 -20.37 -22.71 19.24
CA ALA A 15 -19.62 -23.02 18.04
C ALA A 15 -20.19 -22.15 16.91
N GLU A 16 -19.50 -21.04 16.59
CA GLU A 16 -19.77 -20.29 15.38
C GLU A 16 -19.19 -21.07 14.20
N THR A 17 -20.06 -21.80 13.52
CA THR A 17 -19.76 -22.48 12.25
C THR A 17 -19.60 -21.42 11.15
N VAL A 18 -18.37 -20.96 10.94
CA VAL A 18 -18.04 -20.26 9.69
C VAL A 18 -18.01 -21.30 8.57
N LYS A 19 -19.02 -21.24 7.70
CA LYS A 19 -19.07 -22.00 6.46
C LYS A 19 -17.92 -21.55 5.57
N SER A 20 -16.90 -22.39 5.39
CA SER A 20 -15.98 -22.25 4.27
C SER A 20 -16.77 -22.52 2.98
N VAL A 21 -16.72 -21.59 2.03
CA VAL A 21 -17.10 -21.84 0.66
C VAL A 21 -15.80 -22.03 -0.10
N GLN A 22 -15.64 -23.24 -0.62
CA GLN A 22 -14.47 -23.78 -1.28
C GLN A 22 -14.55 -23.51 -2.79
N GLY A 23 -13.42 -23.19 -3.40
CA GLY A 23 -13.15 -23.33 -4.84
C GLY A 23 -11.82 -22.62 -5.15
N GLY A 24 -10.80 -23.21 -5.74
CA GLY A 24 -10.56 -24.55 -6.28
C GLY A 24 -9.06 -24.68 -6.61
N ASP A 25 -8.55 -25.91 -6.61
CA ASP A 25 -7.16 -26.32 -6.83
C ASP A 25 -6.91 -26.63 -8.32
N ASP A 26 -5.84 -26.09 -8.92
CA ASP A 26 -5.35 -26.51 -10.26
C ASP A 26 -3.83 -26.82 -10.35
N GLY A 27 -3.13 -26.97 -9.22
CA GLY A 27 -1.84 -27.67 -9.17
C GLY A 27 -0.73 -27.19 -10.11
N ALA A 28 -0.03 -26.11 -9.76
CA ALA A 28 1.36 -25.85 -10.17
C ALA A 28 2.08 -24.94 -9.13
N THR A 29 3.40 -25.10 -9.00
CA THR A 29 4.22 -24.58 -7.89
C THR A 29 4.38 -23.06 -7.85
N GLY A 30 3.56 -22.43 -7.02
CA GLY A 30 3.64 -21.05 -6.55
C GLY A 30 2.28 -20.71 -5.95
N ALA A 31 2.21 -20.36 -4.66
CA ALA A 31 0.91 -20.04 -4.05
C ALA A 31 0.41 -18.70 -4.60
N GLU A 32 -0.51 -18.73 -5.56
CA GLU A 32 -1.44 -17.63 -5.78
C GLU A 32 -2.38 -17.60 -4.56
N GLY A 33 -2.33 -16.52 -3.78
CA GLY A 33 -3.09 -16.38 -2.55
C GLY A 33 -4.54 -15.97 -2.82
N ASP A 34 -5.47 -16.53 -2.05
CA ASP A 34 -6.89 -16.17 -2.08
C ASP A 34 -7.09 -14.65 -1.91
N ASP A 35 -8.05 -14.10 -2.68
CA ASP A 35 -8.46 -12.70 -2.64
C ASP A 35 -8.87 -12.29 -1.22
N GLY A 36 -8.00 -11.52 -0.57
CA GLY A 36 -8.34 -10.75 0.62
C GLY A 36 -9.45 -9.73 0.32
N ARG A 37 -10.03 -9.15 1.38
CA ARG A 37 -11.06 -8.08 1.29
C ARG A 37 -10.71 -7.02 0.22
N PRO A 38 -11.73 -6.39 -0.42
CA PRO A 38 -11.52 -5.36 -1.42
C PRO A 38 -10.54 -4.28 -0.92
N GLY A 39 -9.39 -4.15 -1.59
CA GLY A 39 -8.37 -3.13 -1.30
C GLY A 39 -7.07 -3.60 -0.63
N LEU A 40 -6.77 -4.91 -0.58
CA LEU A 40 -5.45 -5.41 -0.15
C LEU A 40 -4.71 -6.05 -1.36
N PRO A 41 -3.41 -5.76 -1.59
CA PRO A 41 -2.62 -6.49 -2.58
C PRO A 41 -2.42 -7.95 -2.13
N GLY A 42 -2.37 -8.85 -3.12
CA GLY A 42 -2.32 -10.30 -2.95
C GLY A 42 -1.27 -10.77 -1.94
N ALA A 43 -1.72 -11.57 -0.97
CA ALA A 43 -0.96 -12.11 0.16
C ALA A 43 -0.32 -11.03 1.07
N SER A 44 -1.08 -10.61 2.08
CA SER A 44 -0.50 -9.96 3.26
C SER A 44 -0.61 -10.86 4.50
N THR A 45 0.47 -10.89 5.29
CA THR A 45 0.51 -11.62 6.56
C THR A 45 0.67 -10.63 7.70
N LEU A 46 -0.15 -10.80 8.73
CA LEU A 46 -0.08 -10.06 9.97
C LEU A 46 0.57 -10.95 11.04
N ALA A 47 1.58 -10.41 11.70
CA ALA A 47 2.20 -11.03 12.86
C ALA A 47 2.27 -10.05 14.03
N LEU A 48 2.01 -10.58 15.22
CA LEU A 48 2.06 -9.83 16.48
C LEU A 48 3.40 -10.09 17.16
N TYR A 49 4.02 -9.02 17.62
CA TYR A 49 5.23 -9.04 18.41
C TYR A 49 5.06 -8.03 19.55
N ASP A 50 5.58 -8.27 20.74
CA ASP A 50 5.40 -7.37 21.89
C ASP A 50 6.70 -6.98 22.57
N ASP A 51 7.80 -7.43 21.98
CA ASP A 51 9.06 -7.57 22.69
C ASP A 51 10.17 -6.91 21.85
N ALA A 52 10.20 -5.57 21.80
CA ALA A 52 11.30 -4.85 21.17
C ALA A 52 12.60 -5.18 21.91
N ASP A 53 13.53 -5.87 21.26
CA ASP A 53 14.84 -6.14 21.88
C ASP A 53 15.83 -5.04 21.52
N THR A 54 16.33 -4.42 22.60
CA THR A 54 17.14 -3.21 22.56
C THR A 54 18.65 -3.44 22.45
N ASP A 55 19.10 -4.68 22.67
CA ASP A 55 20.51 -5.03 22.59
C ASP A 55 20.83 -5.96 21.41
N GLY A 56 19.79 -6.49 20.76
CA GLY A 56 19.88 -7.36 19.58
C GLY A 56 20.50 -8.71 19.90
N SER A 57 20.53 -9.09 21.19
CA SER A 57 21.17 -10.30 21.68
C SER A 57 20.19 -11.43 21.98
N SER A 58 18.89 -11.16 21.99
CA SER A 58 17.85 -12.13 22.27
C SER A 58 17.26 -12.72 21.00
N SER A 59 17.16 -14.05 20.96
CA SER A 59 16.39 -14.80 19.96
C SER A 59 15.16 -15.45 20.60
N THR A 60 14.58 -14.82 21.62
CA THR A 60 13.36 -15.33 22.25
C THR A 60 12.14 -15.07 21.37
N GLN A 61 11.09 -15.85 21.57
CA GLN A 61 9.82 -15.70 20.85
C GLN A 61 9.20 -14.31 21.07
N GLY A 62 8.49 -13.78 20.07
CA GLY A 62 7.86 -12.46 20.16
C GLY A 62 8.82 -11.27 20.01
N LYS A 63 10.11 -11.50 19.74
CA LYS A 63 11.11 -10.42 19.62
C LYS A 63 11.16 -9.80 18.22
N TYR A 64 11.44 -8.50 18.17
CA TYR A 64 11.75 -7.76 16.95
C TYR A 64 12.80 -6.66 17.20
N HIS A 65 13.55 -6.30 16.16
CA HIS A 65 14.61 -5.30 16.19
C HIS A 65 14.53 -4.33 15.02
N PHE A 66 14.91 -3.09 15.30
CA PHE A 66 15.29 -2.07 14.33
C PHE A 66 16.78 -1.78 14.47
N LEU A 67 17.52 -1.81 13.36
CA LEU A 67 18.98 -1.77 13.36
C LEU A 67 19.47 -0.74 12.32
N THR A 68 20.56 -0.05 12.64
CA THR A 68 21.29 0.86 11.73
C THR A 68 22.57 0.23 11.18
N SER A 69 22.70 -1.09 11.31
CA SER A 69 23.89 -1.85 10.94
C SER A 69 23.53 -3.29 10.65
N ILE A 70 24.28 -3.88 9.72
CA ILE A 70 24.14 -5.29 9.35
C ILE A 70 24.59 -6.22 10.47
N VAL A 71 25.43 -5.74 11.40
CA VAL A 71 25.83 -6.51 12.58
C VAL A 71 24.67 -6.50 13.58
N ASN A 72 24.34 -7.65 14.18
CA ASN A 72 23.33 -7.75 15.26
C ASN A 72 23.88 -7.16 16.56
N THR A 73 24.20 -5.87 16.52
CA THR A 73 24.61 -5.06 17.66
C THR A 73 23.54 -4.00 17.84
N SER A 74 23.05 -3.84 19.08
CA SER A 74 22.12 -2.80 19.56
C SER A 74 21.79 -1.68 18.56
N GLY A 75 20.53 -1.56 18.18
CA GLY A 75 20.00 -0.39 17.45
C GLY A 75 19.67 0.79 18.38
N THR A 76 19.23 1.91 17.80
CA THR A 76 18.68 3.05 18.57
C THR A 76 17.15 3.00 18.48
N PHE A 77 16.46 2.79 19.61
CA PHE A 77 15.01 2.52 19.69
C PHE A 77 14.17 3.76 19.94
N LEU A 78 14.59 4.90 19.39
CA LEU A 78 13.81 6.12 19.50
C LEU A 78 12.82 6.15 18.35
N TRP A 79 11.55 6.41 18.64
CA TRP A 79 10.51 6.62 17.63
C TRP A 79 10.97 7.64 16.57
N ALA A 80 11.60 8.74 17.02
CA ALA A 80 12.17 9.77 16.16
C ALA A 80 13.28 9.27 15.22
N THR A 81 13.93 8.16 15.53
CA THR A 81 14.90 7.54 14.63
C THR A 81 14.16 6.76 13.54
N ILE A 82 13.18 5.93 13.91
CA ILE A 82 12.45 5.07 12.96
C ILE A 82 11.72 5.86 11.87
N THR A 83 11.23 7.05 12.19
CA THR A 83 10.48 7.91 11.27
C THR A 83 11.37 8.76 10.36
N THR A 84 12.69 8.56 10.38
CA THR A 84 13.64 9.27 9.50
C THR A 84 14.16 8.35 8.39
N PRO A 85 14.40 8.88 7.17
CA PRO A 85 14.87 8.09 6.04
C PRO A 85 16.14 7.26 6.27
N SER A 86 16.99 7.65 7.23
CA SER A 86 18.27 7.01 7.54
C SER A 86 18.33 6.41 8.94
N GLY A 87 17.18 6.25 9.61
CA GLY A 87 17.16 5.79 11.00
C GLY A 87 17.05 4.29 11.18
N VAL A 88 16.65 3.56 10.15
CA VAL A 88 16.58 2.10 10.14
C VAL A 88 17.11 1.60 8.81
N ASP A 89 18.15 0.77 8.89
CA ASP A 89 18.73 0.11 7.73
C ASP A 89 18.35 -1.38 7.68
N PHE A 90 18.00 -1.99 8.83
CA PHE A 90 17.58 -3.38 8.91
C PHE A 90 16.47 -3.59 9.92
N ILE A 91 15.58 -4.53 9.61
CA ILE A 91 14.58 -5.06 10.53
C ILE A 91 14.83 -6.54 10.71
N SER A 92 14.72 -7.03 11.93
CA SER A 92 14.73 -8.47 12.19
C SER A 92 13.62 -8.87 13.15
N VAL A 93 13.02 -10.03 12.92
CA VAL A 93 11.95 -10.58 13.76
C VAL A 93 12.20 -12.05 14.05
N HIS A 94 11.72 -12.51 15.20
CA HIS A 94 11.70 -13.92 15.52
C HIS A 94 10.66 -14.66 14.64
N LYS A 95 10.93 -15.90 14.26
CA LYS A 95 9.99 -16.69 13.43
C LYS A 95 8.64 -16.92 14.09
N ASP A 96 8.63 -17.02 15.42
CA ASP A 96 7.43 -17.15 16.23
C ASP A 96 6.96 -15.79 16.76
N SER A 97 5.65 -15.52 16.67
CA SER A 97 4.98 -14.34 17.24
C SER A 97 4.98 -14.28 18.77
N THR A 98 4.38 -13.22 19.32
CA THR A 98 4.08 -13.08 20.75
C THR A 98 3.54 -14.39 21.35
N GLY A 99 4.21 -14.86 22.41
CA GLY A 99 3.83 -16.08 23.13
C GLY A 99 4.13 -17.40 22.42
N GLY A 100 4.85 -17.39 21.29
CA GLY A 100 5.24 -18.62 20.59
C GLY A 100 4.08 -19.35 19.90
N THR A 101 2.99 -18.63 19.64
CA THR A 101 1.70 -19.24 19.26
C THR A 101 1.58 -19.53 17.77
N THR A 102 2.37 -18.88 16.93
CA THR A 102 2.35 -19.06 15.47
C THR A 102 3.76 -18.90 14.90
N ASP A 103 4.21 -19.90 14.13
CA ASP A 103 5.47 -19.88 13.36
C ASP A 103 5.18 -19.33 11.96
N TYR A 104 5.85 -18.23 11.60
CA TYR A 104 5.72 -17.52 10.32
C TYR A 104 6.84 -17.87 9.34
N SER A 105 7.68 -18.86 9.63
CA SER A 105 8.81 -19.27 8.78
C SER A 105 8.40 -19.55 7.34
N SER A 106 7.27 -20.21 7.12
CA SER A 106 6.80 -20.52 5.76
C SER A 106 6.52 -19.25 4.95
N PHE A 107 6.12 -18.16 5.60
CA PHE A 107 5.87 -16.87 4.96
C PHE A 107 7.15 -16.06 4.80
N TYR A 108 7.96 -15.92 5.86
CA TYR A 108 9.20 -15.14 5.82
C TYR A 108 10.25 -15.69 4.83
N ASN A 109 10.26 -17.01 4.60
CA ASN A 109 11.11 -17.61 3.56
C ASN A 109 10.70 -17.23 2.13
N GLN A 110 9.53 -16.62 1.95
CA GLN A 110 9.05 -16.17 0.65
C GLN A 110 9.08 -14.64 0.51
N THR A 111 9.69 -13.93 1.46
CA THR A 111 9.92 -12.48 1.33
C THR A 111 10.93 -12.24 0.22
N GLU A 112 10.68 -11.24 -0.62
CA GLU A 112 11.54 -10.83 -1.72
C GLU A 112 11.97 -9.36 -1.58
N VAL A 113 13.03 -8.98 -2.30
CA VAL A 113 13.43 -7.57 -2.41
C VAL A 113 12.33 -6.81 -3.17
N GLY A 114 11.93 -5.66 -2.63
CA GLY A 114 10.80 -4.85 -3.07
C GLY A 114 9.56 -5.03 -2.20
N ASP A 115 9.45 -6.10 -1.40
CA ASP A 115 8.31 -6.33 -0.50
C ASP A 115 8.15 -5.17 0.48
N ILE A 116 6.91 -4.89 0.86
CA ILE A 116 6.63 -3.84 1.85
C ILE A 116 6.40 -4.44 3.23
N LEU A 117 7.20 -3.97 4.18
CA LEU A 117 7.03 -4.23 5.60
C LEU A 117 6.42 -2.99 6.24
N THR A 118 5.21 -3.13 6.77
CA THR A 118 4.57 -2.10 7.58
C THR A 118 4.65 -2.49 9.05
N TRP A 119 5.09 -1.57 9.88
CA TRP A 119 5.09 -1.69 11.33
C TRP A 119 4.05 -0.73 11.91
N TYR A 120 3.13 -1.28 12.71
CA TYR A 120 2.03 -0.56 13.35
C TYR A 120 2.15 -0.71 14.87
N SER A 121 2.28 0.41 15.58
CA SER A 121 2.50 0.40 17.04
C SER A 121 1.27 0.78 17.85
N SER A 122 0.38 1.60 17.29
CA SER A 122 -0.85 2.07 17.92
C SER A 122 -1.79 2.68 16.89
N ASP A 123 -3.03 2.96 17.29
CA ASP A 123 -4.03 3.61 16.43
C ASP A 123 -3.49 4.97 15.98
N GLY A 124 -3.24 5.08 14.67
CA GLY A 124 -2.65 6.27 14.09
C GLY A 124 -1.12 6.33 14.04
N ARG A 125 -0.40 5.24 14.36
CA ARG A 125 1.07 5.15 14.18
C ARG A 125 1.47 3.96 13.35
N TRP A 126 1.80 4.23 12.09
CA TRP A 126 2.39 3.22 11.22
C TRP A 126 3.57 3.77 10.42
N VAL A 127 4.53 2.90 10.17
CA VAL A 127 5.72 3.16 9.36
C VAL A 127 5.84 2.05 8.33
N ALA A 128 6.04 2.39 7.07
CA ALA A 128 6.29 1.44 6.00
C ALA A 128 7.73 1.52 5.52
N PHE A 129 8.25 0.35 5.19
CA PHE A 129 9.59 0.11 4.69
C PHE A 129 9.52 -0.77 3.45
N GLU A 130 10.42 -0.53 2.50
CA GLU A 130 10.69 -1.44 1.39
C GLU A 130 11.84 -2.35 1.76
N VAL A 131 11.71 -3.65 1.48
CA VAL A 131 12.79 -4.62 1.65
C VAL A 131 13.83 -4.41 0.56
N THR A 132 15.05 -4.03 0.91
CA THR A 132 16.15 -3.80 -0.04
C THR A 132 17.10 -4.99 -0.15
N SER A 133 17.17 -5.83 0.87
CA SER A 133 17.99 -7.04 0.89
C SER A 133 17.44 -8.09 1.86
N ILE A 134 17.77 -9.36 1.62
CA ILE A 134 17.50 -10.47 2.55
C ILE A 134 18.82 -10.86 3.20
N GLU A 135 18.88 -10.76 4.51
CA GLU A 135 20.12 -10.92 5.27
C GLU A 135 20.20 -12.28 5.95
N THR A 136 21.44 -12.70 6.22
CA THR A 136 21.66 -13.86 7.09
C THR A 136 21.35 -13.46 8.53
N ALA A 137 20.45 -14.21 9.18
CA ALA A 137 20.05 -13.99 10.56
C ALA A 137 20.52 -15.14 11.48
N PRO A 138 20.58 -14.92 12.81
CA PRO A 138 20.73 -16.00 13.79
C PRO A 138 19.64 -17.05 13.66
N THR A 139 19.87 -18.23 14.25
CA THR A 139 18.86 -19.30 14.32
C THR A 139 17.54 -18.75 14.86
N ASP A 140 16.43 -19.10 14.19
CA ASP A 140 15.05 -18.71 14.52
C ASP A 140 14.69 -17.23 14.31
N MET A 141 15.57 -16.45 13.69
CA MET A 141 15.30 -15.07 13.29
C MET A 141 15.26 -14.93 11.76
N TYR A 142 14.54 -13.92 11.29
CA TYR A 142 14.63 -13.42 9.92
C TYR A 142 15.09 -11.97 9.95
N LYS A 143 15.88 -11.56 8.96
CA LYS A 143 16.45 -10.22 8.87
C LYS A 143 16.41 -9.72 7.43
N TRP A 144 16.04 -8.46 7.29
CA TRP A 144 15.94 -7.78 6.01
C TRP A 144 16.64 -6.43 6.11
N GLY A 145 17.40 -6.08 5.08
CA GLY A 145 17.74 -4.68 4.84
C GLY A 145 16.51 -3.97 4.34
N VAL A 146 16.33 -2.73 4.79
CA VAL A 146 15.14 -1.95 4.48
C VAL A 146 15.47 -0.50 4.14
N SER A 147 14.63 0.11 3.30
CA SER A 147 14.58 1.56 3.12
C SER A 147 13.27 2.10 3.64
N TYR A 148 13.34 3.18 4.40
CA TYR A 148 12.16 3.93 4.83
C TYR A 148 11.36 4.42 3.62
N LEU A 149 10.04 4.24 3.66
CA LEU A 149 9.12 4.78 2.66
C LEU A 149 8.31 5.94 3.21
N ILE A 150 7.57 5.68 4.27
CA ILE A 150 6.55 6.61 4.79
C ILE A 150 6.27 6.29 6.25
N HIS A 151 5.86 7.31 7.00
CA HIS A 151 5.13 7.14 8.25
C HIS A 151 3.91 8.05 8.25
N ASP A 152 2.92 7.64 9.02
CA ASP A 152 1.78 8.47 9.39
C ASP A 152 1.65 8.41 10.91
N GLU A 153 1.52 9.59 11.51
CA GLU A 153 1.39 9.77 12.95
C GLU A 153 0.26 10.77 13.22
N THR A 154 -0.81 10.30 13.87
CA THR A 154 -1.95 11.16 14.24
C THR A 154 -2.04 11.46 15.74
N ASP A 155 -1.24 10.80 16.59
CA ASP A 155 -1.28 10.92 18.06
C ASP A 155 0.06 11.32 18.73
N GLY A 156 1.12 11.54 17.95
CA GLY A 156 2.18 12.54 18.17
C GLY A 156 3.12 12.43 19.38
N SER A 157 3.00 11.45 20.28
CA SER A 157 3.93 11.34 21.42
C SER A 157 3.95 9.97 22.08
N GLY A 158 5.05 9.24 21.94
CA GLY A 158 5.35 8.09 22.79
C GLY A 158 6.49 7.23 22.24
N ASP A 159 7.33 6.75 23.14
CA ASP A 159 8.38 5.79 22.80
C ASP A 159 7.80 4.44 22.42
N ILE A 160 8.60 3.63 21.72
CA ILE A 160 8.27 2.26 21.34
C ILE A 160 8.08 1.42 22.62
N PRO A 161 6.99 0.64 22.76
CA PRO A 161 6.86 -0.30 23.87
C PRO A 161 8.03 -1.29 23.86
N SER A 162 8.88 -1.22 24.88
CA SER A 162 10.04 -2.12 25.04
C SER A 162 9.80 -3.23 26.08
N ALA A 163 8.57 -3.32 26.60
CA ALA A 163 8.17 -4.29 27.61
C ALA A 163 7.03 -5.15 27.07
N ALA A 164 7.16 -6.46 27.30
CA ALA A 164 6.15 -7.46 26.96
C ALA A 164 4.74 -7.06 27.42
N GLY A 165 3.73 -7.49 26.66
CA GLY A 165 2.32 -7.21 26.91
C GLY A 165 1.75 -5.99 26.17
N ASN A 166 2.52 -5.36 25.28
CA ASN A 166 2.02 -4.36 24.33
C ASN A 166 2.32 -4.83 22.90
N ASP A 167 1.36 -5.52 22.28
CA ASP A 167 1.54 -6.01 20.91
C ASP A 167 1.67 -4.85 19.92
N VAL A 168 2.69 -4.95 19.07
CA VAL A 168 2.81 -4.26 17.79
C VAL A 168 2.48 -5.22 16.66
N ILE A 169 2.00 -4.66 15.56
CA ILE A 169 1.63 -5.43 14.37
C ILE A 169 2.68 -5.20 13.30
N PHE A 170 3.27 -6.28 12.81
CA PHE A 170 3.99 -6.26 11.56
C PHE A 170 3.11 -6.84 10.46
N ARG A 171 2.99 -6.09 9.37
CA ARG A 171 2.31 -6.51 8.15
C ARG A 171 3.34 -6.60 7.04
N TRP A 172 3.49 -7.77 6.47
CA TRP A 172 4.24 -7.95 5.22
C TRP A 172 3.24 -8.02 4.09
N SER A 173 3.44 -7.19 3.08
CA SER A 173 2.69 -7.22 1.84
C SER A 173 3.66 -7.54 0.73
N ARG A 174 3.39 -8.62 -0.02
CA ARG A 174 4.22 -8.98 -1.16
C ARG A 174 4.18 -7.86 -2.19
N ALA A 175 5.34 -7.40 -2.62
CA ALA A 175 5.41 -6.59 -3.82
C ALA A 175 5.14 -7.49 -5.01
N GLN A 176 4.11 -7.18 -5.79
CA GLN A 176 3.90 -7.87 -7.03
C GLN A 176 4.94 -7.38 -8.05
N ALA A 177 6.02 -8.16 -8.18
CA ALA A 177 7.17 -8.01 -9.06
C ALA A 177 7.94 -6.67 -8.95
N VAL A 178 9.23 -6.78 -8.62
CA VAL A 178 10.31 -5.79 -8.79
C VAL A 178 9.94 -4.65 -9.76
N GLY A 179 9.90 -3.41 -9.27
CA GLY A 179 9.57 -2.23 -10.07
C GLY A 179 9.51 -0.94 -9.24
N PRO A 180 9.51 0.25 -9.88
CA PRO A 180 9.52 1.53 -9.19
C PRO A 180 8.24 1.78 -8.37
N LEU A 181 8.36 2.55 -7.26
CA LEU A 181 7.26 2.89 -6.34
C LEU A 181 6.10 3.62 -7.02
N VAL A 182 6.38 4.37 -8.08
CA VAL A 182 5.35 4.94 -8.96
C VAL A 182 5.64 4.46 -10.36
N THR A 183 4.60 4.03 -11.07
CA THR A 183 4.67 3.79 -12.51
C THR A 183 3.46 4.42 -13.17
N LEU A 184 3.69 5.23 -14.20
CA LEU A 184 2.70 5.91 -15.01
C LEU A 184 3.00 5.60 -16.48
N SER A 185 2.36 4.57 -17.03
CA SER A 185 2.61 4.11 -18.40
C SER A 185 2.22 5.12 -19.48
N GLY A 186 1.28 6.02 -19.18
CA GLY A 186 0.64 6.88 -20.18
C GLY A 186 -0.32 6.10 -21.09
N GLU A 187 -1.14 6.79 -21.88
CA GLU A 187 -2.08 6.14 -22.80
C GLU A 187 -2.63 7.13 -23.84
N THR A 188 -3.02 6.63 -25.01
CA THR A 188 -3.92 7.37 -25.91
C THR A 188 -5.36 6.91 -25.71
N ILE A 189 -6.20 7.79 -25.15
CA ILE A 189 -7.61 7.56 -24.86
C ILE A 189 -8.44 8.24 -25.93
N THR A 190 -9.11 7.44 -26.77
CA THR A 190 -9.94 7.94 -27.87
C THR A 190 -11.40 7.52 -27.69
N ASP A 191 -12.31 8.48 -27.77
CA ASP A 191 -13.75 8.24 -27.88
C ASP A 191 -14.27 8.82 -29.20
N GLY A 192 -14.99 8.02 -29.98
CA GLY A 192 -15.49 8.41 -31.30
C GLY A 192 -16.86 7.83 -31.61
N GLY A 193 -17.63 7.39 -30.61
CA GLY A 193 -18.82 6.56 -30.80
C GLY A 193 -20.17 7.23 -30.56
N GLY A 194 -20.24 8.51 -30.18
CA GLY A 194 -21.52 9.18 -29.93
C GLY A 194 -21.42 10.69 -29.67
N THR A 195 -22.58 11.36 -29.64
CA THR A 195 -22.71 12.78 -29.32
C THR A 195 -23.44 12.94 -27.98
N PRO A 196 -22.80 13.49 -26.93
CA PRO A 196 -21.42 13.94 -26.87
C PRO A 196 -20.43 12.77 -26.78
N SER A 197 -19.22 12.98 -27.30
CA SER A 197 -18.07 12.09 -27.11
C SER A 197 -17.24 12.64 -25.95
N THR A 198 -16.61 11.77 -25.17
CA THR A 198 -15.75 12.20 -24.06
C THR A 198 -14.62 11.21 -23.85
N ALA A 199 -13.39 11.71 -23.74
CA ALA A 199 -12.22 10.93 -23.37
C ALA A 199 -11.61 11.50 -22.09
N THR A 200 -11.41 10.64 -21.10
CA THR A 200 -10.99 11.03 -19.75
C THR A 200 -9.92 10.08 -19.21
N VAL A 201 -8.89 10.63 -18.56
CA VAL A 201 -8.01 9.93 -17.62
C VAL A 201 -8.36 10.31 -16.18
N MET A 202 -8.37 9.34 -15.28
CA MET A 202 -8.63 9.52 -13.85
C MET A 202 -7.56 8.82 -13.05
N PHE A 203 -7.20 9.46 -11.94
CA PHE A 203 -6.19 9.00 -11.04
C PHE A 203 -6.78 8.82 -9.65
N TRP A 204 -6.96 7.56 -9.25
CA TRP A 204 -7.71 7.23 -8.06
C TRP A 204 -6.82 7.23 -6.81
N ASN A 205 -7.40 7.61 -5.69
CA ASN A 205 -6.78 7.58 -4.37
C ASN A 205 -6.41 6.17 -3.88
N ASP A 206 -6.93 5.11 -4.50
CA ASP A 206 -6.54 3.70 -4.28
C ASP A 206 -5.34 3.28 -5.13
N GLY A 207 -4.71 4.24 -5.78
CA GLY A 207 -3.55 4.04 -6.59
C GLY A 207 -3.78 3.43 -7.96
N THR A 208 -5.01 3.53 -8.48
CA THR A 208 -5.35 3.05 -9.83
C THR A 208 -5.39 4.19 -10.84
N VAL A 209 -4.76 4.01 -12.02
CA VAL A 209 -5.03 4.89 -13.18
C VAL A 209 -6.09 4.28 -14.09
N ARG A 210 -7.12 5.06 -14.39
CA ARG A 210 -8.24 4.62 -15.23
C ARG A 210 -8.43 5.54 -16.42
N LYS A 211 -8.88 4.93 -17.52
CA LYS A 211 -9.52 5.64 -18.62
C LYS A 211 -11.03 5.56 -18.49
N SER A 212 -11.71 6.56 -19.04
CA SER A 212 -13.14 6.46 -19.31
C SER A 212 -13.48 7.15 -20.62
N THR A 213 -14.36 6.50 -21.38
CA THR A 213 -14.98 7.05 -22.58
C THR A 213 -16.50 6.90 -22.54
N THR A 214 -17.24 7.74 -23.26
CA THR A 214 -18.70 7.62 -23.33
C THR A 214 -19.10 6.26 -23.90
N THR A 215 -18.40 5.80 -24.94
CA THR A 215 -18.73 4.56 -25.64
C THR A 215 -18.20 3.30 -24.92
N GLY A 216 -17.02 3.41 -24.29
CA GLY A 216 -16.29 2.27 -23.74
C GLY A 216 -16.43 2.07 -22.23
N GLY A 217 -17.12 2.99 -21.52
CA GLY A 217 -17.21 2.93 -20.06
C GLY A 217 -15.88 3.28 -19.39
N SER A 218 -15.61 2.72 -18.21
CA SER A 218 -14.34 2.94 -17.48
C SER A 218 -13.56 1.65 -17.29
N SER A 219 -12.25 1.71 -17.50
CA SER A 219 -11.33 0.59 -17.32
C SER A 219 -9.96 1.07 -16.83
N GLN A 220 -9.20 0.18 -16.19
CA GLN A 220 -7.82 0.45 -15.81
C GLN A 220 -6.92 0.48 -17.05
N ILE A 221 -5.91 1.38 -17.05
CA ILE A 221 -4.99 1.54 -18.18
C ILE A 221 -3.96 0.40 -18.17
N ASP A 222 -3.09 0.34 -17.16
CA ASP A 222 -2.21 -0.79 -16.91
C ASP A 222 -2.58 -1.47 -15.59
N ILE A 223 -3.14 -2.68 -15.66
CA ILE A 223 -3.54 -3.44 -14.47
C ILE A 223 -2.36 -3.88 -13.61
N ALA A 224 -1.21 -4.10 -14.24
CA ALA A 224 -0.04 -4.62 -13.57
C ALA A 224 0.74 -3.47 -12.92
N PHE A 225 0.88 -2.32 -13.58
CA PHE A 225 1.87 -1.31 -13.17
C PHE A 225 1.30 0.06 -12.77
N ASP A 226 0.14 0.48 -13.28
CA ASP A 226 -0.25 1.88 -13.16
C ASP A 226 -0.70 2.29 -11.74
N TRP A 227 0.13 3.20 -11.20
CA TRP A 227 0.05 4.05 -10.00
C TRP A 227 0.39 3.44 -8.63
N VAL A 228 0.99 4.32 -7.78
CA VAL A 228 1.67 4.13 -6.47
C VAL A 228 1.56 2.73 -5.91
N ARG A 229 2.73 2.12 -5.74
CA ARG A 229 2.90 0.77 -5.23
C ARG A 229 3.38 0.80 -3.78
N PRO A 230 2.72 0.02 -2.90
CA PRO A 230 1.45 -0.65 -3.09
C PRO A 230 0.28 0.34 -2.99
N ARG A 231 -0.84 -0.04 -3.63
CA ARG A 231 -1.98 0.81 -3.99
C ARG A 231 -2.65 1.52 -2.79
N GLU A 232 -2.63 0.89 -1.62
CA GLU A 232 -3.14 1.44 -0.37
C GLU A 232 -2.40 2.68 0.14
N PHE A 233 -1.19 2.98 -0.36
CA PHE A 233 -0.42 4.15 0.04
C PHE A 233 -0.49 5.32 -0.96
N ALA A 234 -1.37 5.24 -1.95
CA ALA A 234 -1.55 6.31 -2.94
C ALA A 234 -2.00 7.68 -2.39
N PRO A 235 -2.70 7.80 -1.24
CA PRO A 235 -3.01 9.10 -0.62
C PRO A 235 -2.15 9.37 0.64
N GLY A 236 -1.74 10.63 0.86
CA GLY A 236 -1.03 11.06 2.08
C GLY A 236 0.19 11.95 1.78
N THR A 237 1.33 11.34 1.50
CA THR A 237 2.64 12.02 1.33
C THR A 237 3.03 12.33 -0.11
N TYR A 238 2.24 11.86 -1.07
CA TYR A 238 2.48 12.11 -2.48
C TYR A 238 1.87 13.45 -2.91
N GLU A 239 2.57 14.13 -3.81
CA GLU A 239 2.05 15.28 -4.54
C GLU A 239 1.98 14.96 -6.03
N TRP A 240 1.02 15.58 -6.72
CA TRP A 240 0.92 15.54 -8.16
C TRP A 240 0.95 16.90 -8.79
N LYS A 241 1.37 16.91 -10.05
CA LYS A 241 1.33 18.06 -10.92
C LYS A 241 0.88 17.59 -12.28
N ALA A 242 -0.09 18.31 -12.85
CA ALA A 242 -0.50 18.10 -14.22
C ALA A 242 -0.19 19.35 -15.06
N THR A 243 0.29 19.15 -16.27
CA THR A 243 0.34 20.17 -17.32
C THR A 243 -0.44 19.66 -18.53
N ALA A 244 -1.11 20.55 -19.26
CA ALA A 244 -1.87 20.18 -20.43
C ALA A 244 -1.58 21.12 -21.61
N THR A 245 -1.66 20.55 -22.81
CA THR A 245 -1.59 21.29 -24.09
C THR A 245 -2.70 20.82 -25.02
N GLY A 246 -3.06 21.62 -26.03
CA GLY A 246 -4.16 21.32 -26.96
C GLY A 246 -5.44 22.07 -26.61
N ASP A 247 -6.58 21.43 -26.84
CA ASP A 247 -7.89 21.93 -26.46
C ASP A 247 -8.04 22.04 -24.93
N ALA A 248 -8.96 22.90 -24.50
CA ALA A 248 -9.29 23.07 -23.08
C ALA A 248 -9.87 21.79 -22.48
N LEU A 249 -9.47 21.49 -21.24
CA LEU A 249 -9.99 20.39 -20.46
C LEU A 249 -11.36 20.73 -19.85
N ASN A 250 -12.12 19.70 -19.49
CA ASN A 250 -13.45 19.84 -18.90
C ASN A 250 -13.38 20.36 -17.44
N GLY A 251 -14.17 21.38 -17.08
CA GLY A 251 -14.40 21.78 -15.67
C GLY A 251 -13.19 22.36 -14.94
N SER A 252 -13.18 22.32 -13.59
CA SER A 252 -12.07 22.80 -12.72
C SER A 252 -10.80 21.94 -12.77
N SER A 253 -10.68 21.11 -13.80
CA SER A 253 -9.61 20.15 -14.07
C SER A 253 -8.40 20.82 -14.72
N ASP A 254 -8.29 22.14 -14.66
CA ASP A 254 -7.23 22.87 -15.32
C ASP A 254 -5.90 22.40 -14.74
N ALA A 255 -5.10 21.80 -15.62
CA ALA A 255 -3.77 21.33 -15.30
C ALA A 255 -3.02 22.45 -14.55
N THR A 256 -2.70 22.18 -13.30
CA THR A 256 -2.44 23.24 -12.31
C THR A 256 -1.06 23.85 -12.46
N GLY A 257 -0.15 23.17 -13.17
CA GLY A 257 1.26 23.53 -13.29
C GLY A 257 2.00 23.59 -11.95
N SER A 258 1.35 23.18 -10.87
CA SER A 258 1.77 23.32 -9.49
C SER A 258 1.57 21.98 -8.78
N TRP A 259 2.45 21.68 -7.83
CA TRP A 259 2.33 20.48 -7.01
C TRP A 259 1.16 20.61 -6.03
N ILE A 260 0.35 19.56 -5.95
CA ILE A 260 -0.84 19.47 -5.13
C ILE A 260 -0.80 18.14 -4.38
N ALA A 261 -1.02 18.18 -3.06
CA ALA A 261 -1.09 16.98 -2.26
C ALA A 261 -2.25 16.07 -2.69
N PHE A 262 -2.02 14.75 -2.72
CA PHE A 262 -3.11 13.80 -2.83
C PHE A 262 -3.98 13.82 -1.58
N THR A 263 -5.30 13.82 -1.79
CA THR A 263 -6.27 13.73 -0.70
C THR A 263 -7.11 12.48 -0.90
N THR A 264 -7.63 11.95 0.19
CA THR A 264 -8.57 10.81 0.14
C THR A 264 -9.93 11.17 -0.44
N THR A 265 -10.21 12.47 -0.62
CA THR A 265 -11.53 12.99 -0.98
C THR A 265 -11.68 13.43 -2.44
N ALA A 266 -10.57 13.58 -3.18
CA ALA A 266 -10.60 14.09 -4.55
C ALA A 266 -9.59 13.35 -5.44
N ASN A 267 -10.10 12.79 -6.54
CA ASN A 267 -9.31 12.12 -7.56
C ASN A 267 -9.02 13.11 -8.70
N PRO A 268 -7.75 13.34 -9.08
CA PRO A 268 -7.44 14.12 -10.27
C PRO A 268 -8.03 13.46 -11.51
N GLN A 269 -8.75 14.25 -12.30
CA GLN A 269 -9.42 13.78 -13.50
C GLN A 269 -9.22 14.83 -14.59
N PHE A 270 -8.86 14.39 -15.79
CA PHE A 270 -8.66 15.27 -16.94
C PHE A 270 -9.41 14.68 -18.13
N GLY A 271 -10.21 15.51 -18.79
CA GLY A 271 -11.05 15.05 -19.89
C GLY A 271 -11.25 16.11 -20.95
N VAL A 272 -11.52 15.67 -22.17
CA VAL A 272 -12.05 16.51 -23.26
C VAL A 272 -13.39 15.95 -23.71
N THR A 273 -14.33 16.84 -24.02
CA THR A 273 -15.64 16.51 -24.54
C THR A 273 -15.90 17.26 -25.83
N SER A 274 -16.24 16.55 -26.90
CA SER A 274 -16.82 17.12 -28.10
C SER A 274 -18.35 16.92 -28.10
N SER A 275 -19.07 17.94 -28.53
CA SER A 275 -20.52 17.91 -28.68
C SER A 275 -20.94 18.41 -30.05
N GLY A 276 -22.21 18.17 -30.43
CA GLY A 276 -22.79 18.42 -31.74
C GLY A 276 -22.20 19.61 -32.50
N GLY A 277 -21.37 19.33 -33.50
CA GLY A 277 -20.81 20.35 -34.41
C GLY A 277 -19.57 21.09 -33.90
N GLN A 278 -18.97 20.65 -32.80
CA GLN A 278 -17.70 21.19 -32.29
C GLN A 278 -16.46 20.56 -32.94
N GLY A 279 -16.64 19.47 -33.69
CA GLY A 279 -15.55 18.70 -34.29
C GLY A 279 -14.71 17.97 -33.26
N THR A 280 -13.60 17.39 -33.72
CA THR A 280 -12.66 16.66 -32.88
C THR A 280 -11.99 17.58 -31.86
N LYS A 281 -11.94 17.13 -30.61
CA LYS A 281 -11.21 17.74 -29.50
C LYS A 281 -10.02 16.88 -29.11
N GLN A 282 -8.87 17.51 -28.88
CA GLN A 282 -7.66 16.82 -28.48
C GLN A 282 -6.90 17.61 -27.41
N ALA A 283 -6.55 16.94 -26.30
CA ALA A 283 -5.62 17.46 -25.30
C ALA A 283 -4.55 16.42 -24.95
N ILE A 284 -3.36 16.89 -24.60
CA ILE A 284 -2.27 16.07 -24.08
C ILE A 284 -2.02 16.50 -22.65
N VAL A 285 -2.15 15.56 -21.71
CA VAL A 285 -1.93 15.75 -20.29
C VAL A 285 -0.65 15.03 -19.89
N THR A 286 0.32 15.78 -19.38
CA THR A 286 1.48 15.21 -18.69
C THR A 286 1.20 15.24 -17.19
N PHE A 287 1.26 14.08 -16.55
CA PHE A 287 0.99 13.90 -15.13
C PHE A 287 2.26 13.40 -14.43
N GLU A 288 2.68 14.09 -13.39
CA GLU A 288 3.87 13.78 -12.60
C GLU A 288 3.47 13.52 -11.16
N VAL A 289 4.18 12.60 -10.49
CA VAL A 289 4.01 12.29 -9.07
C VAL A 289 5.35 12.36 -8.35
N ARG A 290 5.36 12.86 -7.12
CA ARG A 290 6.54 12.90 -6.25
C ARG A 290 6.18 12.65 -4.79
N PHE A 291 7.19 12.42 -3.96
CA PHE A 291 7.09 12.73 -2.54
C PHE A 291 7.14 14.25 -2.31
N GLN A 292 6.44 14.72 -1.28
CA GLN A 292 6.40 16.14 -0.93
C GLN A 292 7.80 16.75 -0.87
N ASP A 293 7.98 17.86 -1.61
CA ASP A 293 9.24 18.61 -1.73
C ASP A 293 10.44 17.86 -2.36
N GLU A 294 10.19 16.71 -2.99
CA GLU A 294 11.23 15.94 -3.69
C GLU A 294 11.17 16.11 -5.22
N ALA A 295 12.03 15.34 -5.93
CA ALA A 295 11.98 15.20 -7.37
C ALA A 295 10.81 14.28 -7.80
N ALA A 296 10.37 14.41 -9.06
CA ALA A 296 9.37 13.52 -9.62
C ALA A 296 9.87 12.06 -9.60
N LEU A 297 9.04 11.17 -9.06
CA LEU A 297 9.27 9.73 -9.03
C LEU A 297 8.98 9.11 -10.40
N ASP A 298 7.91 9.57 -11.06
CA ASP A 298 7.59 9.18 -12.44
C ASP A 298 6.70 10.22 -13.13
N SER A 299 6.57 10.10 -14.46
CA SER A 299 5.76 10.95 -15.33
C SER A 299 5.04 10.15 -16.42
N GLY A 300 3.72 10.26 -16.49
CA GLY A 300 2.89 9.69 -17.56
C GLY A 300 2.39 10.73 -18.55
N VAL A 301 2.27 10.37 -19.82
CA VAL A 301 1.69 11.23 -20.86
C VAL A 301 0.40 10.59 -21.38
N TYR A 302 -0.70 11.32 -21.27
CA TYR A 302 -2.04 10.88 -21.63
C TYR A 302 -2.60 11.75 -22.76
N THR A 303 -2.82 11.16 -23.93
CA THR A 303 -3.45 11.85 -25.06
C THR A 303 -4.95 11.57 -25.03
N LEU A 304 -5.76 12.61 -24.95
CA LEU A 304 -7.21 12.53 -24.87
C LEU A 304 -7.79 12.99 -26.22
N ASN A 305 -8.52 12.12 -26.91
CA ASN A 305 -9.17 12.43 -28.18
C ASN A 305 -10.67 12.18 -28.04
N SER A 306 -11.47 13.20 -28.32
CA SER A 306 -12.92 13.10 -28.37
C SER A 306 -13.39 13.55 -29.73
N ASP A 307 -13.93 12.62 -30.51
CA ASP A 307 -14.49 12.90 -31.83
C ASP A 307 -16.00 12.78 -31.81
N ASP A 308 -16.66 13.84 -32.29
CA ASP A 308 -18.09 13.86 -32.54
C ASP A 308 -18.28 13.49 -34.01
N LEU A 309 -18.41 12.19 -34.29
CA LEU A 309 -18.78 11.70 -35.61
C LEU A 309 -20.25 12.04 -35.88
N ALA A 310 -20.51 13.32 -36.18
CA ALA A 310 -21.78 13.81 -36.71
C ALA A 310 -21.85 13.64 -38.23
#